data_AF-A0A6C0L861-F1
#
_entry.id   AF-A0A6C0L861-F1
#
_cell.length_a   1.000
_cell.length_b   1.000
_cell.length_c   1.000
_cell.angle_alpha   90.00
_cell.angle_beta   90.00
_cell.angle_gamma   90.00
#
_symmetry.space_group_name_H-M   'P 1'
#
loop_
_entity.id
_entity.type
_entity.pdbx_description
1 polymer ?
#
loop_
_entity_poly.entity_id
_entity_poly.type
_entity_poly.pdbx_seq_one_letter_code
_entity_poly.pdbx_strand_id
1 'polypeptide(L)'
;MADGISVWVPVISTLSGGILTGSIALLVSRLNHRYAGEREALAAAERHRHELKIAQELLDKERLFIATELIFLLEQFAEGCARMATDCGEPDPQGVYTPTENLPELIIKNISGDWRALPPPDYVPDP
;
A
#
# COMPACT_ATOMS: atom_id res chain seq x y z
N MET A 1 13.02 -64.87 -50.79
CA MET A 1 11.84 -64.18 -50.24
C MET A 1 12.25 -63.06 -49.26
N ALA A 2 13.19 -62.18 -49.65
CA ALA A 2 13.74 -61.12 -48.78
C ALA A 2 13.41 -59.68 -49.24
N ASP A 3 12.84 -59.51 -50.44
CA ASP A 3 12.69 -58.20 -51.08
C ASP A 3 11.44 -57.42 -50.67
N GLY A 4 10.50 -58.03 -49.94
CA GLY A 4 9.27 -57.34 -49.50
C GLY A 4 9.47 -56.46 -48.25
N ILE A 5 10.46 -56.78 -47.41
CA ILE A 5 10.65 -56.14 -46.10
C ILE A 5 11.47 -54.85 -46.25
N SER A 6 12.50 -54.84 -47.11
CA SER A 6 13.43 -53.72 -47.30
C SER A 6 12.79 -52.44 -47.86
N VAL A 7 11.70 -52.56 -48.63
CA VAL A 7 11.00 -51.42 -49.24
C VAL A 7 10.16 -50.61 -48.23
N TRP A 8 9.66 -51.26 -47.17
CA TRP A 8 8.84 -50.60 -46.14
C TRP A 8 9.66 -50.09 -44.94
N VAL A 9 10.92 -50.53 -44.76
CA VAL A 9 11.80 -50.04 -43.67
C VAL A 9 11.95 -48.51 -43.65
N PRO A 10 12.15 -47.81 -44.78
CA PRO A 10 12.24 -46.34 -44.80
C PRO A 10 10.91 -45.65 -44.44
N VAL A 11 9.79 -46.27 -44.79
CA VAL A 11 8.45 -45.76 -44.47
C VAL A 11 8.15 -45.94 -42.98
N ILE A 12 8.52 -47.08 -42.40
CA ILE A 12 8.36 -47.36 -40.97
C ILE A 12 9.30 -46.47 -40.13
N SER A 13 10.54 -46.26 -40.58
CA SER A 13 11.50 -45.43 -39.86
C SER A 13 11.07 -43.96 -39.82
N THR A 14 10.59 -43.41 -40.94
CA THR A 14 10.08 -42.03 -41.01
C THR A 14 8.79 -41.83 -40.19
N LEU A 15 7.85 -42.78 -40.22
CA LEU A 15 6.66 -42.75 -39.38
C LEU A 15 7.01 -42.87 -37.88
N SER A 16 7.96 -43.75 -37.53
CA SER A 16 8.42 -43.90 -36.13
C SER A 16 9.12 -42.65 -35.61
N GLY A 17 9.92 -41.96 -36.44
CA GLY A 17 10.59 -40.71 -36.09
C GLY A 17 9.62 -39.54 -35.90
N GLY A 18 8.56 -39.49 -36.71
CA GLY A 18 7.50 -38.49 -36.58
C GLY A 18 6.68 -38.65 -35.30
N ILE A 19 6.36 -39.88 -34.90
CA ILE A 19 5.63 -40.17 -33.65
C ILE A 19 6.47 -39.82 -32.42
N LEU A 20 7.75 -40.18 -32.40
CA LEU A 20 8.65 -39.87 -31.28
C LEU A 20 8.86 -38.35 -31.14
N THR A 21 9.07 -37.65 -32.25
CA THR A 21 9.31 -36.20 -32.21
C THR A 21 8.04 -35.43 -31.84
N GLY A 22 6.89 -35.81 -32.41
CA GLY A 22 5.61 -35.18 -32.12
C GLY A 22 5.13 -35.41 -30.68
N SER A 23 5.37 -36.60 -30.12
CA SER A 23 5.02 -36.89 -28.72
C SER A 23 5.87 -36.10 -27.72
N ILE A 24 7.18 -35.96 -27.97
CA ILE A 24 8.06 -35.11 -27.16
C ILE A 24 7.61 -33.64 -27.23
N ALA A 25 7.30 -33.14 -28.44
CA ALA A 25 6.84 -31.76 -28.62
C ALA A 25 5.52 -31.47 -27.88
N LEU A 26 4.55 -32.40 -27.94
CA LEU A 26 3.29 -32.28 -27.19
C LEU A 26 3.52 -32.28 -25.68
N LEU A 27 4.41 -33.14 -25.17
CA LEU A 27 4.75 -33.18 -23.75
C LEU A 27 5.38 -31.87 -23.29
N VAL A 28 6.37 -31.36 -24.04
CA VAL A 28 7.04 -30.08 -23.75
C VAL A 28 6.03 -28.92 -23.80
N SER A 29 5.14 -28.89 -24.79
CA SER A 29 4.10 -27.87 -24.88
C SER A 29 3.16 -27.89 -23.68
N ARG A 30 2.71 -29.08 -23.25
CA ARG A 30 1.87 -29.25 -22.05
C ARG A 30 2.57 -28.79 -20.78
N LEU A 31 3.84 -29.16 -20.61
CA LEU A 31 4.66 -28.73 -19.48
C LEU A 31 4.85 -27.22 -19.49
N ASN A 32 5.18 -26.63 -20.64
CA ASN A 32 5.36 -25.19 -20.77
C ASN A 32 4.08 -24.43 -20.43
N HIS A 33 2.92 -24.89 -20.90
CA HIS A 33 1.64 -24.29 -20.54
C HIS A 33 1.36 -24.38 -19.02
N ARG A 34 1.69 -25.52 -18.40
CA ARG A 34 1.53 -25.67 -16.95
C ARG A 34 2.47 -24.74 -16.18
N TYR A 35 3.75 -24.70 -16.55
CA TYR A 35 4.74 -23.83 -15.93
C TYR A 35 4.44 -22.34 -16.17
N ALA A 36 3.89 -21.99 -17.34
CA ALA A 36 3.43 -20.63 -17.62
C ALA A 36 2.32 -20.23 -16.65
N GLY A 37 1.33 -21.09 -16.43
CA GLY A 37 0.26 -20.84 -15.46
C GLY A 37 0.78 -20.69 -14.02
N GLU A 38 1.73 -21.55 -13.59
CA GLU A 38 2.34 -21.44 -12.26
C GLU A 38 3.11 -20.12 -12.07
N ARG A 39 3.81 -19.65 -13.11
CA ARG A 39 4.52 -18.35 -13.09
C ARG A 39 3.56 -17.17 -13.04
N GLU A 40 2.48 -17.22 -13.80
CA GLU A 40 1.45 -16.17 -13.78
C GLU A 40 0.77 -16.08 -12.40
N ALA A 41 0.47 -17.22 -11.79
CA ALA A 41 -0.11 -17.28 -10.44
C ALA A 41 0.85 -16.72 -9.38
N LEU A 42 2.15 -17.06 -9.46
CA LEU A 42 3.16 -16.53 -8.55
C LEU A 42 3.35 -15.02 -8.73
N ALA A 43 3.45 -14.54 -9.98
CA ALA A 43 3.56 -13.12 -10.26
C ALA A 43 2.30 -12.34 -9.81
N ALA A 44 1.11 -12.92 -9.95
CA ALA A 44 -0.12 -12.32 -9.43
C ALA A 44 -0.13 -12.25 -7.89
N ALA A 45 0.32 -13.30 -7.21
CA ALA A 45 0.42 -13.32 -5.75
C ALA A 45 1.45 -12.29 -5.24
N GLU A 46 2.58 -12.14 -5.91
CA GLU A 46 3.58 -11.12 -5.58
C GLU A 46 3.07 -9.70 -5.80
N ARG A 47 2.37 -9.44 -6.93
CA ARG A 47 1.71 -8.15 -7.18
C ARG A 47 0.71 -7.82 -6.09
N HIS A 48 -0.14 -8.78 -5.73
CA HIS A 48 -1.13 -8.57 -4.68
C HIS A 48 -0.46 -8.23 -3.33
N ARG A 49 0.64 -8.93 -2.98
CA ARG A 49 1.42 -8.59 -1.77
C ARG A 49 2.03 -7.20 -1.84
N HIS A 50 2.52 -6.77 -3.00
CA HIS A 50 3.05 -5.43 -3.19
C HIS A 50 1.97 -4.36 -3.07
N GLU A 51 0.79 -4.58 -3.66
CA GLU A 51 -0.35 -3.68 -3.55
C GLU A 51 -0.78 -3.51 -2.09
N LEU A 52 -0.86 -4.61 -1.33
CA LEU A 52 -1.18 -4.56 0.10
C LEU A 52 -0.13 -3.76 0.90
N LYS A 53 1.16 -3.97 0.63
CA LYS A 53 2.24 -3.21 1.28
C LYS A 53 2.16 -1.72 0.96
N ILE A 54 1.94 -1.37 -0.30
CA ILE A 54 1.80 0.02 -0.73
C ILE A 54 0.59 0.65 -0.04
N ALA A 55 -0.55 -0.05 0.03
CA ALA A 55 -1.74 0.44 0.73
C ALA A 55 -1.45 0.70 2.22
N GLN A 56 -0.72 -0.19 2.89
CA GLN A 56 -0.30 0.00 4.28
C GLN A 56 0.63 1.21 4.44
N GLU A 57 1.66 1.32 3.59
CA GLU A 57 2.58 2.46 3.62
C GLU A 57 1.88 3.80 3.38
N LEU A 58 0.86 3.84 2.52
CA LEU A 58 0.06 5.04 2.30
C LEU A 58 -0.75 5.41 3.54
N LEU A 59 -1.37 4.44 4.21
CA LEU A 59 -2.09 4.67 5.47
C LEU A 59 -1.15 5.18 6.57
N ASP A 60 0.04 4.59 6.70
CA ASP A 60 1.01 5.01 7.71
C ASP A 60 1.57 6.42 7.44
N LYS A 61 1.81 6.76 6.17
CA LYS A 61 2.16 8.13 5.77
C LYS A 61 1.07 9.13 6.12
N GLU A 62 -0.19 8.79 5.88
CA GLU A 62 -1.32 9.66 6.20
C GLU A 62 -1.45 9.89 7.71
N ARG A 63 -1.25 8.85 8.52
CA ARG A 63 -1.23 8.96 9.99
C ARG A 63 -0.11 9.87 10.47
N LEU A 64 1.10 9.73 9.90
CA LEU A 64 2.22 10.60 10.22
C LEU A 64 1.94 12.05 9.82
N PHE A 65 1.29 12.27 8.68
CA PHE A 65 0.87 13.59 8.23
C PHE A 65 -0.10 14.23 9.23
N ILE A 66 -1.17 13.53 9.60
CA ILE A 66 -2.15 13.99 10.60
C ILE A 66 -1.47 14.29 11.94
N ALA A 67 -0.60 13.39 12.41
CA ALA A 67 0.11 13.58 13.67
C ALA A 67 1.02 14.81 13.65
N THR A 68 1.70 15.05 12.52
CA THR A 68 2.62 16.19 12.37
C THR A 68 1.86 17.51 12.36
N GLU A 69 0.78 17.60 11.58
CA GLU A 69 -0.11 18.77 11.57
C GLU A 69 -0.71 19.06 12.95
N LEU A 70 -1.12 18.00 13.67
CA LEU A 70 -1.63 18.13 15.03
C LEU A 70 -0.56 18.67 15.99
N ILE A 71 0.68 18.19 15.89
CA ILE A 71 1.78 18.69 16.73
C ILE A 71 2.04 20.18 16.45
N PHE A 72 2.08 20.60 15.19
CA PHE A 72 2.27 22.02 14.85
C PHE A 72 1.13 22.89 15.39
N LEU A 73 -0.12 22.45 15.28
CA LEU A 73 -1.26 23.18 15.85
C LEU A 73 -1.17 23.28 17.37
N LEU A 74 -0.77 22.21 18.05
CA LEU A 74 -0.60 22.19 19.50
C LEU A 74 0.56 23.07 19.95
N GLU A 75 1.66 23.10 19.20
CA GLU A 75 2.81 23.96 19.46
C GLU A 75 2.43 25.43 19.35
N GLN A 76 1.76 25.82 18.25
CA GLN A 76 1.29 27.20 18.06
C GLN A 76 0.29 27.62 19.15
N PHE A 77 -0.61 26.71 19.54
CA PHE A 77 -1.54 26.94 20.63
C PHE A 77 -0.80 27.13 21.97
N ALA A 78 0.15 26.25 22.28
CA ALA A 78 0.93 26.34 23.51
C ALA A 78 1.78 27.63 23.57
N GLU A 79 2.34 28.06 22.44
CA GLU A 79 3.05 29.34 22.33
C GLU A 79 2.10 30.52 22.62
N GLY A 80 0.90 30.51 22.03
CA GLY A 80 -0.13 31.51 22.32
C GLY A 80 -0.52 31.54 23.80
N CYS A 81 -0.67 30.36 24.43
CA CYS A 81 -0.92 30.27 25.87
C CYS A 81 0.22 30.86 26.70
N ALA A 82 1.48 30.61 26.31
CA ALA A 82 2.63 31.15 27.00
C ALA A 82 2.68 32.68 26.91
N ARG A 83 2.46 33.25 25.71
CA ARG A 83 2.41 34.71 25.50
C ARG A 83 1.34 35.37 26.36
N MET A 84 0.13 34.81 26.34
CA MET A 84 -1.00 35.30 27.14
C MET A 84 -0.72 35.19 28.66
N ALA A 85 -0.05 34.12 29.12
CA ALA A 85 0.32 33.98 30.52
C ALA A 85 1.40 34.98 30.97
N THR A 86 2.23 35.46 30.05
CA THR A 86 3.27 36.48 30.31
C THR A 86 2.82 37.90 29.99
N ASP A 87 1.60 38.09 29.48
CA ASP A 87 1.07 39.39 29.11
C ASP A 87 0.77 40.22 30.35
N CYS A 88 1.40 41.38 30.44
CA CYS A 88 1.18 42.35 31.51
C CYS A 88 -0.04 43.24 31.24
N GLY A 89 -0.61 43.16 30.02
CA GLY A 89 -1.68 44.02 29.55
C GLY A 89 -1.25 45.48 29.37
N GLU A 90 -2.09 46.25 28.69
CA GLU A 90 -1.96 47.70 28.62
C GLU A 90 -3.09 48.38 29.41
N PRO A 91 -2.78 49.46 30.16
CA PRO A 91 -3.81 50.22 30.85
C PRO A 91 -4.63 51.03 29.85
N ASP A 92 -5.96 50.92 29.94
CA ASP A 92 -6.89 51.77 29.22
C ASP A 92 -6.87 53.22 29.79
N PRO A 93 -7.52 54.19 29.13
CA PRO A 93 -7.61 55.57 29.62
C PRO A 93 -8.25 55.73 31.02
N GLN A 94 -8.95 54.71 31.51
CA GLN A 94 -9.56 54.63 32.84
C GLN A 94 -8.66 53.89 33.87
N GLY A 95 -7.49 53.39 33.46
CA GLY A 95 -6.54 52.65 34.29
C GLY A 95 -6.86 51.16 34.46
N VAL A 96 -7.79 50.60 33.68
CA VAL A 96 -8.11 49.17 33.66
C VAL A 96 -7.18 48.46 32.68
N TYR A 97 -6.52 47.40 33.13
CA TYR A 97 -5.60 46.63 32.28
C TYR A 97 -6.39 45.68 31.38
N THR A 98 -6.20 45.82 30.07
CA THR A 98 -6.72 44.88 29.06
C THR A 98 -5.60 44.00 28.51
N PRO A 99 -5.86 42.72 28.25
CA PRO A 99 -4.89 41.85 27.58
C PRO A 99 -4.50 42.43 26.22
N THR A 100 -3.19 42.45 25.97
CA THR A 100 -2.58 42.80 24.68
C THR A 100 -2.64 41.61 23.71
N GLU A 101 -2.52 40.39 24.25
CA GLU A 101 -2.52 39.15 23.48
C GLU A 101 -3.95 38.61 23.30
N ASN A 102 -4.23 38.07 22.11
CA ASN A 102 -5.51 37.43 21.83
C ASN A 102 -5.58 36.01 22.39
N LEU A 103 -6.79 35.57 22.77
CA LEU A 103 -7.02 34.20 23.21
C LEU A 103 -6.65 33.21 22.08
N PRO A 104 -5.70 32.28 22.30
CA PRO A 104 -5.35 31.29 21.30
C PRO A 104 -6.52 30.32 21.10
N GLU A 105 -6.85 30.01 19.84
CA GLU A 105 -7.91 29.07 19.48
C GLU A 105 -7.31 27.77 18.94
N LEU A 106 -7.77 26.62 19.44
CA LEU A 106 -7.37 25.30 18.98
C LEU A 106 -8.44 24.70 18.07
N ILE A 107 -8.25 24.79 16.75
CA ILE A 107 -9.20 24.27 15.76
C ILE A 107 -8.64 23.03 15.07
N ILE A 108 -8.89 21.86 15.67
CA ILE A 108 -8.43 20.55 15.16
C ILE A 108 -9.04 20.23 13.77
N LYS A 109 -10.19 20.83 13.45
CA LYS A 109 -10.86 20.66 12.15
C LYS A 109 -10.06 21.21 10.96
N ASN A 110 -9.04 22.03 11.19
CA ASN A 110 -8.19 22.57 10.14
C ASN A 110 -7.12 21.58 9.63
N ILE A 111 -6.95 20.43 10.29
CA ILE A 111 -6.01 19.40 9.82
C ILE A 111 -6.54 18.82 8.50
N SER A 112 -5.72 18.94 7.45
CA SER A 112 -6.08 18.57 6.09
C SER A 112 -6.04 17.07 5.78
N GLY A 113 -5.49 16.25 6.69
CA GLY A 113 -5.32 14.81 6.48
C GLY A 113 -6.63 14.00 6.53
N ASP A 114 -6.60 12.82 5.90
CA ASP A 114 -7.73 11.89 5.87
C ASP A 114 -7.86 11.10 7.17
N TRP A 115 -8.77 11.55 8.02
CA TRP A 115 -9.10 10.92 9.30
C TRP A 115 -9.56 9.45 9.19
N ARG A 116 -9.94 8.98 8.00
CA ARG A 116 -10.28 7.56 7.76
C ARG A 116 -9.07 6.63 7.82
N ALA A 117 -7.85 7.17 7.76
CA ALA A 117 -6.63 6.40 7.96
C ALA A 117 -6.42 5.94 9.42
N LEU A 118 -7.12 6.57 10.37
CA LEU A 118 -7.05 6.20 11.78
C LEU A 118 -7.79 4.88 12.05
N PRO A 119 -7.30 4.06 12.99
CA PRO A 119 -8.07 2.91 13.45
C PRO A 119 -9.41 3.37 14.06
N PRO A 120 -10.46 2.54 13.98
CA PRO A 120 -11.71 2.83 14.66
C PRO A 120 -11.45 2.94 16.17
N PRO A 121 -12.22 3.76 16.90
CA PRO A 121 -12.09 3.85 18.35
C PRO A 121 -12.28 2.46 18.96
N ASP A 122 -11.37 2.07 19.84
CA ASP A 122 -11.49 0.83 20.59
C ASP A 122 -12.79 0.87 21.38
N TYR A 123 -13.68 -0.10 21.12
CA TYR A 123 -14.89 -0.26 21.91
C TYR A 123 -14.50 -0.76 23.30
N VAL A 124 -14.46 0.15 24.27
CA VAL A 124 -14.36 -0.17 25.69
C VAL A 124 -15.79 -0.32 26.20
N PRO A 125 -16.26 -1.53 26.58
CA PRO A 125 -17.57 -1.67 27.21
C PRO A 125 -17.59 -0.93 28.55
N ASP A 126 -18.64 -0.13 28.79
CA ASP A 126 -18.86 0.57 30.05
C ASP A 126 -18.89 -0.42 31.24
N PRO A 127 -18.32 -0.05 32.41
CA PRO A 127 -18.28 -0.90 33.60
C PRO A 127 -19.66 -1.19 34.22
#